data_AF-A0A925M4X5-F1
#
_entry.id   AF-A0A925M4X5-F1
#
_cell.length_a   1.000
_cell.length_b   1.000
_cell.length_c   1.000
_cell.angle_alpha   90.00
_cell.angle_beta   90.00
_cell.angle_gamma   90.00
#
_symmetry.space_group_name_H-M   'P 1'
#
loop_
_entity.id
_entity.type
_entity.pdbx_description
1 polymer ?
#
loop_
_entity_poly.entity_id
_entity_poly.type
_entity_poly.pdbx_seq_one_letter_code
_entity_poly.pdbx_strand_id
1 'polypeptide(L)'
;MAQVVWLQWWLIPIRLRLWLPIAIACLPWFLASGIVQQNIGVGKRILWWLGQSVILIGGFVLTLNFLPQLSFMFLLLPLFPPLMGILSLVAGLTNRAWVYAISSALFFGWLLAAGFPLSA
;
A
#
# COMPACT_ATOMS: atom_id res chain seq x y z
N MET A 1 15.30 -26.83 -2.06
CA MET A 1 15.35 -25.79 -3.11
C MET A 1 14.72 -24.48 -2.62
N ALA A 2 15.19 -23.95 -1.48
CA ALA A 2 14.57 -22.81 -0.79
C ALA A 2 15.45 -21.53 -0.84
N GLN A 3 16.28 -21.39 -1.88
CA GLN A 3 17.36 -20.38 -1.94
C GLN A 3 17.20 -19.35 -3.08
N VAL A 4 16.03 -19.20 -3.70
CA VAL A 4 15.82 -18.20 -4.77
C VAL A 4 14.66 -17.26 -4.43
N VAL A 5 15.04 -16.23 -3.67
CA VAL A 5 14.43 -14.89 -3.50
C VAL A 5 13.25 -14.77 -2.53
N TRP A 6 13.57 -14.21 -1.36
CA TRP A 6 12.73 -13.89 -0.21
C TRP A 6 11.58 -12.87 -0.48
N LEU A 7 11.52 -12.28 -1.68
CA LEU A 7 10.38 -11.55 -2.22
C LEU A 7 10.62 -11.40 -3.72
N GLN A 8 9.79 -12.00 -4.58
CA GLN A 8 9.92 -11.84 -6.04
C GLN A 8 9.47 -10.43 -6.42
N TRP A 9 10.33 -9.44 -6.18
CA TRP A 9 10.11 -8.00 -6.38
C TRP A 9 9.90 -7.61 -7.84
N TRP A 10 10.27 -8.51 -8.76
CA TRP A 10 10.15 -8.31 -10.19
C TRP A 10 8.75 -8.71 -10.61
N LEU A 11 8.07 -7.80 -11.30
CA LEU A 11 6.77 -8.09 -11.87
C LEU A 11 6.94 -9.03 -13.07
N ILE A 12 6.96 -10.34 -12.81
CA ILE A 12 6.82 -11.36 -13.85
C ILE A 12 5.53 -11.10 -14.65
N PRO A 13 5.40 -11.57 -15.90
CA PRO A 13 4.31 -11.17 -16.80
C PRO A 13 2.90 -11.26 -16.19
N ILE A 14 2.63 -12.29 -15.38
CA ILE A 14 1.35 -12.43 -14.67
C ILE A 14 1.15 -11.35 -13.59
N ARG A 15 2.19 -11.01 -12.81
CA ARG A 15 2.12 -9.93 -11.80
C ARG A 15 1.98 -8.57 -12.48
N LEU A 16 2.61 -8.35 -13.63
CA LEU A 16 2.48 -7.11 -14.39
C LEU A 16 1.04 -6.90 -14.89
N ARG A 17 0.35 -7.97 -15.31
CA ARG A 17 -1.07 -7.92 -15.68
C ARG A 17 -1.98 -7.58 -14.49
N LEU A 18 -1.65 -8.06 -13.29
CA LEU A 18 -2.41 -7.79 -12.06
C LEU A 18 -2.09 -6.40 -11.48
N TRP A 19 -0.87 -5.91 -11.68
CA TRP A 19 -0.40 -4.64 -11.12
C TRP A 19 -1.29 -3.46 -11.52
N LEU A 20 -1.62 -3.31 -12.80
CA LEU A 20 -2.40 -2.16 -13.26
C LEU A 20 -3.84 -2.16 -12.72
N PRO A 21 -4.60 -3.27 -12.77
CA PRO A 21 -5.90 -3.36 -12.09
C PRO A 21 -5.84 -3.06 -10.59
N ILE A 22 -4.83 -3.58 -9.88
CA ILE A 22 -4.65 -3.31 -8.45
C ILE A 22 -4.38 -1.82 -8.22
N ALA A 23 -3.48 -1.22 -8.99
CA ALA A 23 -3.19 0.21 -8.89
C ALA A 23 -4.43 1.07 -9.13
N ILE A 24 -5.25 0.72 -10.14
CA ILE A 24 -6.52 1.41 -10.42
C ILE A 24 -7.48 1.25 -9.23
N ALA A 25 -7.59 0.06 -8.64
CA ALA A 25 -8.43 -0.16 -7.46
C ALA A 25 -7.95 0.63 -6.22
N CYS A 26 -6.65 0.87 -6.09
CA CYS A 26 -6.09 1.68 -5.01
C CYS A 26 -6.22 3.20 -5.25
N LEU A 27 -6.41 3.64 -6.50
CA LEU A 27 -6.40 5.06 -6.86
C LEU A 27 -7.44 5.91 -6.11
N PRO A 28 -8.72 5.49 -5.95
CA PRO A 28 -9.70 6.30 -5.22
C PRO A 28 -9.29 6.59 -3.78
N TRP A 29 -8.69 5.61 -3.10
CA TRP A 29 -8.22 5.76 -1.72
C TRP A 29 -7.08 6.79 -1.62
N PHE A 30 -6.08 6.67 -2.50
CA PHE A 30 -4.96 7.62 -2.50
C PHE A 30 -5.35 9.00 -3.01
N LEU A 31 -6.33 9.12 -3.90
CA LEU A 31 -6.87 10.41 -4.31
C LEU A 31 -7.59 11.10 -3.15
N ALA A 32 -8.49 10.40 -2.47
CA ALA A 32 -9.18 10.92 -1.29
C ALA A 32 -8.18 11.34 -0.19
N SER A 33 -7.19 10.48 0.08
CA SER A 33 -6.09 10.77 1.01
C SER A 33 -5.31 12.03 0.62
N GLY A 34 -4.99 12.17 -0.67
CA GLY A 34 -4.25 13.32 -1.19
C GLY A 34 -5.02 14.63 -1.00
N ILE A 35 -6.31 14.63 -1.32
CA ILE A 35 -7.20 15.79 -1.17
C ILE A 35 -7.27 16.21 0.31
N VAL A 36 -7.44 15.26 1.23
CA VAL A 36 -7.50 15.56 2.68
C VAL A 36 -6.16 16.09 3.21
N GLN A 37 -5.04 15.64 2.64
CA GLN A 37 -3.69 16.02 3.07
C GLN A 37 -3.13 17.29 2.39
N GLN A 38 -3.90 17.92 1.49
CA GLN A 38 -3.49 19.18 0.86
C GLN A 38 -3.58 20.34 1.84
N ASN A 39 -2.52 21.15 1.88
CA ASN A 39 -2.43 22.37 2.71
C ASN A 39 -2.74 22.17 4.21
N ILE A 40 -2.60 20.95 4.74
CA ILE A 40 -2.81 20.69 6.18
C ILE A 40 -1.49 20.77 6.97
N GLY A 41 -1.60 21.20 8.23
CA GLY A 41 -0.50 21.24 9.19
C GLY A 41 -0.05 19.86 9.68
N VAL A 42 1.15 19.82 10.30
CA VAL A 42 1.84 18.59 10.73
C VAL A 42 0.99 17.71 11.67
N GLY A 43 0.31 18.30 12.65
CA GLY A 43 -0.50 17.54 13.61
C GLY A 43 -1.66 16.77 12.96
N LYS A 44 -2.41 17.42 12.04
CA LYS A 44 -3.49 16.78 11.28
C LYS A 44 -2.96 15.67 10.37
N ARG A 45 -1.76 15.85 9.82
CA ARG A 45 -1.08 14.84 9.00
C ARG A 45 -0.71 13.60 9.79
N ILE A 46 -0.16 13.76 11.01
CA ILE A 46 0.14 12.63 11.91
C ILE A 46 -1.14 11.86 12.25
N LEU A 47 -2.23 12.57 12.57
CA LEU A 47 -3.51 11.93 12.85
C LEU A 47 -4.04 11.14 11.65
N TRP A 48 -3.94 11.73 10.44
CA TRP A 48 -4.35 11.05 9.22
C TRP A 48 -3.49 9.82 8.91
N TRP A 49 -2.17 9.93 9.09
CA TRP A 49 -1.23 8.81 8.95
C TRP A 49 -1.60 7.64 9.86
N LEU A 50 -1.89 7.90 11.14
CA LEU A 50 -2.33 6.87 12.08
C LEU A 50 -3.65 6.24 11.64
N GLY A 51 -4.63 7.06 11.23
CA GLY A 51 -5.91 6.57 10.72
C GLY A 51 -5.76 5.65 9.50
N GLN A 52 -4.95 6.04 8.52
CA GLN A 52 -4.69 5.21 7.34
C GLN A 52 -3.99 3.90 7.72
N SER A 53 -3.03 3.96 8.64
CA SER A 53 -2.31 2.78 9.11
C SER A 53 -3.25 1.78 9.78
N VAL A 54 -4.15 2.26 10.66
CA VAL A 54 -5.15 1.42 11.34
C VAL A 54 -6.12 0.79 10.35
N ILE A 55 -6.64 1.56 9.38
CA ILE A 55 -7.58 1.05 8.38
C ILE A 55 -6.90 -0.02 7.52
N LEU A 56 -5.66 0.21 7.10
CA LEU A 56 -4.93 -0.74 6.29
C LEU A 56 -4.59 -2.02 7.05
N ILE A 57 -4.10 -1.89 8.30
CA ILE A 57 -3.84 -3.03 9.19
C ILE A 57 -5.13 -3.81 9.43
N GLY A 58 -6.23 -3.14 9.75
CA GLY A 58 -7.53 -3.77 9.97
C GLY A 58 -8.03 -4.53 8.74
N GLY A 59 -7.98 -3.90 7.56
CA GLY A 59 -8.35 -4.55 6.31
C GLY A 59 -7.47 -5.76 5.99
N PHE A 60 -6.17 -5.66 6.27
CA PHE A 60 -5.23 -6.76 6.06
C PHE A 60 -5.46 -7.92 7.03
N VAL A 61 -5.64 -7.64 8.32
CA VAL A 61 -6.01 -8.66 9.32
C VAL A 61 -7.32 -9.33 8.93
N LEU A 62 -8.34 -8.58 8.52
CA LEU A 62 -9.60 -9.15 8.02
C LEU A 62 -9.35 -10.08 6.81
N THR A 63 -8.54 -9.63 5.84
CA THR A 63 -8.17 -10.46 4.67
C THR A 63 -7.51 -11.78 5.09
N LEU A 64 -6.61 -11.75 6.07
CA LEU A 64 -5.94 -12.94 6.59
C LEU A 64 -6.89 -13.89 7.34
N ASN A 65 -7.96 -13.37 7.96
CA ASN A 65 -8.99 -14.22 8.57
C ASN A 65 -9.80 -14.98 7.50
N PHE A 66 -10.06 -14.38 6.34
CA PHE A 66 -10.74 -15.05 5.23
C PHE A 66 -9.82 -15.98 4.41
N LEU A 67 -8.52 -15.69 4.39
CA LEU A 67 -7.50 -16.43 3.62
C LEU A 67 -6.36 -16.90 4.55
N PRO A 68 -6.61 -17.88 5.45
CA PRO A 68 -5.63 -18.32 6.45
C PRO A 68 -4.35 -18.91 5.84
N GLN A 69 -4.41 -19.39 4.59
CA GLN A 69 -3.23 -19.80 3.83
C GLN A 69 -2.19 -18.67 3.61
N LEU A 70 -2.58 -17.41 3.80
CA LEU A 70 -1.71 -16.24 3.70
C LEU A 70 -1.18 -15.75 5.06
N SER A 71 -1.41 -16.46 6.17
CA SER A 71 -1.05 -15.98 7.52
C SER A 71 0.44 -15.68 7.70
N PHE A 72 1.36 -16.25 6.92
CA PHE A 72 2.77 -15.84 6.92
C PHE A 72 2.94 -14.34 6.63
N MET A 73 2.05 -13.76 5.82
CA MET A 73 2.09 -12.34 5.49
C MET A 73 1.75 -11.43 6.68
N PHE A 74 1.30 -11.98 7.82
CA PHE A 74 1.15 -11.24 9.08
C PHE A 74 2.47 -10.57 9.51
N LEU A 75 3.62 -11.13 9.12
CA LEU A 75 4.95 -10.53 9.31
C LEU A 75 5.13 -9.16 8.64
N LEU A 76 4.27 -8.82 7.65
CA LEU A 76 4.30 -7.53 6.96
C LEU A 76 3.57 -6.43 7.74
N LEU A 77 2.74 -6.77 8.75
CA LEU A 77 1.96 -5.79 9.50
C LEU A 77 2.77 -4.61 10.06
N PRO A 78 3.95 -4.83 10.67
CA PRO A 78 4.77 -3.74 11.20
C PRO A 78 5.32 -2.79 10.12
N LEU A 79 5.32 -3.20 8.84
CA LEU A 79 5.82 -2.39 7.73
C LEU A 79 4.79 -1.38 7.22
N PHE A 80 3.50 -1.59 7.48
CA PHE A 80 2.46 -0.71 6.99
C PHE A 80 2.51 0.71 7.57
N PRO A 81 2.69 0.92 8.90
CA PRO A 81 2.77 2.28 9.43
C PRO A 81 3.95 3.09 8.88
N PRO A 82 5.20 2.56 8.85
CA PRO A 82 6.32 3.29 8.22
C PRO A 82 6.04 3.64 6.76
N LEU A 83 5.47 2.70 6.00
CA LEU A 83 5.13 2.93 4.59
C LEU A 83 4.10 4.05 4.42
N MET A 84 3.01 4.02 5.20
CA MET A 84 2.01 5.08 5.18
C MET A 84 2.58 6.42 5.65
N GLY A 85 3.55 6.40 6.56
CA GLY A 85 4.26 7.59 7.01
C GLY A 85 5.03 8.25 5.87
N ILE A 86 5.81 7.45 5.13
CA ILE A 86 6.54 7.93 3.94
C ILE A 86 5.58 8.51 2.90
N LEU A 87 4.49 7.80 2.59
CA LEU A 87 3.48 8.30 1.65
C LEU A 87 2.85 9.61 2.14
N SER A 88 2.55 9.72 3.42
CA SER A 88 2.01 10.94 4.02
C SER A 88 2.99 12.12 3.98
N LEU A 89 4.30 11.85 4.15
CA LEU A 89 5.35 12.85 3.97
C LEU A 89 5.42 13.34 2.53
N VAL A 90 5.43 12.41 1.56
CA VAL A 90 5.43 12.74 0.12
C VAL A 90 4.21 13.58 -0.25
N ALA A 91 3.01 13.24 0.27
CA ALA A 91 1.81 14.03 0.08
C ALA A 91 2.00 15.50 0.53
N GLY A 92 2.72 15.72 1.62
CA GLY A 92 3.01 17.05 2.16
C GLY A 92 4.02 17.83 1.34
N LEU A 93 5.08 17.15 0.86
CA LEU A 93 6.12 17.77 0.04
C LEU A 93 5.61 18.15 -1.36
N THR A 94 4.79 17.31 -1.98
CA THR A 94 4.27 17.57 -3.32
C THR A 94 3.08 18.53 -3.30
N ASN A 95 2.21 18.44 -2.28
CA ASN A 95 0.99 19.25 -2.11
C ASN A 95 0.05 19.27 -3.34
N ARG A 96 0.17 18.28 -4.24
CA ARG A 96 -0.70 18.08 -5.41
C ARG A 96 -1.35 16.71 -5.30
N ALA A 97 -2.65 16.68 -5.00
CA ALA A 97 -3.39 15.45 -4.72
C ALA A 97 -3.29 14.43 -5.84
N TRP A 98 -3.42 14.85 -7.11
CA TRP A 98 -3.35 13.95 -8.27
C TRP A 98 -1.97 13.31 -8.46
N VAL A 99 -0.90 14.09 -8.29
CA VAL A 99 0.47 13.56 -8.42
C VAL A 99 0.72 12.53 -7.33
N TYR A 100 0.38 12.87 -6.07
CA TYR A 100 0.45 11.93 -4.95
C TYR A 100 -0.38 10.67 -5.19
N ALA A 101 -1.61 10.81 -5.70
CA ALA A 101 -2.53 9.71 -5.91
C ALA A 101 -2.00 8.71 -6.92
N ILE A 102 -1.57 9.19 -8.10
CA ILE A 102 -1.06 8.35 -9.17
C ILE A 102 0.21 7.62 -8.71
N SER A 103 1.18 8.36 -8.15
CA SER A 103 2.44 7.78 -7.69
C SER A 103 2.23 6.75 -6.57
N SER A 104 1.39 7.07 -5.57
CA SER A 104 1.12 6.18 -4.45
C SER A 104 0.34 4.95 -4.87
N ALA A 105 -0.65 5.09 -5.76
CA ALA A 105 -1.43 3.97 -6.29
C ALA A 105 -0.56 2.99 -7.10
N LEU A 106 0.31 3.51 -7.97
CA LEU A 106 1.23 2.69 -8.75
C LEU A 106 2.25 1.96 -7.86
N PHE A 107 2.84 2.66 -6.89
CA PHE A 107 3.80 2.08 -5.96
C PHE A 107 3.17 1.06 -5.02
N PHE A 108 2.03 1.38 -4.41
CA PHE A 108 1.33 0.49 -3.51
C PHE A 108 0.75 -0.72 -4.26
N GLY A 109 0.22 -0.51 -5.46
CA GLY A 109 -0.21 -1.61 -6.33
C GLY A 109 0.95 -2.55 -6.69
N TRP A 110 2.16 -2.01 -6.94
CA TRP A 110 3.35 -2.82 -7.14
C TRP A 110 3.70 -3.62 -5.87
N LEU A 111 3.64 -3.00 -4.70
CA LEU A 111 3.96 -3.66 -3.43
C LEU A 111 3.00 -4.82 -3.15
N LEU A 112 1.69 -4.62 -3.37
CA LEU A 112 0.70 -5.69 -3.26
C LEU A 112 0.96 -6.79 -4.29
N ALA A 113 1.19 -6.42 -5.55
CA ALA A 113 1.46 -7.37 -6.62
C ALA A 113 2.80 -8.11 -6.45
N ALA A 114 3.77 -7.59 -5.70
CA ALA A 114 5.05 -8.24 -5.40
C ALA A 114 4.99 -9.09 -4.12
N GLY A 115 4.28 -8.61 -3.10
CA GLY A 115 4.21 -9.24 -1.78
C GLY A 115 3.28 -10.45 -1.72
N PHE A 116 2.13 -10.43 -2.42
CA PHE A 116 1.18 -11.54 -2.38
C PHE A 116 1.70 -12.74 -3.19
N PRO A 117 1.65 -13.96 -2.64
CA PRO A 117 1.98 -15.15 -3.42
C PRO A 117 0.94 -15.34 -4.53
N LEU A 118 1.41 -15.76 -5.70
CA LEU A 118 0.50 -16.26 -6.72
C LEU A 118 0.15 -17.68 -6.32
N SER A 119 -1.13 -17.96 -6.09
CA SER A 119 -1.59 -19.34 -6.02
C SER A 119 -1.34 -19.99 -7.38
N ALA A 120 -0.52 -21.04 -7.40
CA ALA A 120 -0.45 -21.97 -8.52
C ALA A 120 -1.73 -22.82 -8.55
#